data_AF-A0A7X6QCU9-F1
#
_entry.id   AF-A0A7X6QCU9-F1
#
_cell.length_a   1.000
_cell.length_b   1.000
_cell.length_c   1.000
_cell.angle_alpha   90.00
_cell.angle_beta   90.00
_cell.angle_gamma   90.00
#
_symmetry.space_group_name_H-M   'P 1'
#
loop_
_entity.id
_entity.type
_entity.pdbx_description
1 polymer ?
#
loop_
_entity_poly.entity_id
_entity_poly.type
_entity_poly.pdbx_seq_one_letter_code
_entity_poly.pdbx_strand_id
1 'polypeptide(L)'
;NVPTGKDSLSMTQNYPDGSKVISPGTVIVSSAGEVSDVCKVVSPVLADCKESLLIHIDFSFDKQRLGGSALAQSLNRVGSDVPTVRDAGYFAAAFNAVQQLIEKRMVLAGHDISAGGLIVTLLEMCFANVKGGMELSLDQIGGKDLIKTLFAENPGVVLQIESKQMDAVEKLLKEAGVGCAVIGRPADARNLYIRRDGKDISIDIDKMRDLWYRTSYLFDLRQSENGCAEKRYGNYSRLPLNFKFNYNFTGKTAQYGLDPDRRTATGVKAAIIREKGTNGEREMAYALWLAGFDVKDVTMTDLESGRETLDDISMIVFCGGFSNSDVLGSAKGWAGAFIFNQRTKETLDRFYARKDTLSLGVCNGCQLMIELGLINPDHGKKSRMLLNESHKFESAFLGVSIPQNESIMFKSLSGCRLGAWVAHGEGRFSLPYAEERYNVIAKYTYGDYPANPNGSDYNVAGIASADGRHVAMMPHPERAIFPWQCGFYPVDRKGDQVTPWIEAFVNARKWVESQK
;
A
#
# COMPACT_ATOMS: atom_id res chain seq x y z
N ASN A 1 2.07 -20.08 -24.71
CA ASN A 1 1.67 -18.98 -25.61
C ASN A 1 2.34 -17.71 -25.06
N VAL A 2 3.17 -17.03 -25.84
CA VAL A 2 3.80 -15.76 -25.45
C VAL A 2 3.18 -14.69 -26.35
N PRO A 3 2.14 -13.97 -25.88
CA PRO A 3 1.30 -13.16 -26.75
C PRO A 3 1.92 -11.80 -27.14
N THR A 4 3.00 -11.40 -26.47
CA THR A 4 3.71 -10.14 -26.72
C THR A 4 5.18 -10.27 -26.32
N GLY A 5 6.05 -9.46 -26.92
CA GLY A 5 7.48 -9.46 -26.64
C GLY A 5 8.18 -8.24 -27.24
N LYS A 6 9.41 -8.01 -26.79
CA LYS A 6 10.32 -6.98 -27.32
C LYS A 6 11.76 -7.47 -27.20
N ASP A 7 12.60 -7.11 -28.16
CA ASP A 7 14.04 -7.38 -28.13
C ASP A 7 14.87 -6.09 -28.09
N SER A 8 16.09 -6.23 -27.56
CA SER A 8 17.15 -5.22 -27.63
C SER A 8 18.46 -5.95 -27.88
N LEU A 9 18.96 -5.87 -29.11
CA LEU A 9 20.02 -6.75 -29.62
C LEU A 9 21.44 -6.18 -29.48
N SER A 10 21.57 -4.92 -29.04
CA SER A 10 22.85 -4.20 -28.98
C SER A 10 23.29 -3.91 -27.54
N MET A 11 23.13 -4.89 -26.64
CA MET A 11 23.41 -4.73 -25.19
C MET A 11 24.90 -4.83 -24.86
N THR A 12 25.68 -3.92 -25.45
CA THR A 12 27.15 -3.82 -25.33
C THR A 12 27.56 -2.36 -25.29
N GLN A 13 28.53 -2.04 -24.43
CA GLN A 13 29.14 -0.71 -24.35
C GLN A 13 30.66 -0.83 -24.57
N ASN A 14 31.20 -0.07 -25.52
CA ASN A 14 32.65 0.09 -25.71
C ASN A 14 33.10 1.39 -25.04
N TYR A 15 34.28 1.40 -24.43
CA TYR A 15 34.88 2.55 -23.76
C TYR A 15 36.13 3.06 -24.49
N PRO A 16 36.55 4.34 -24.30
CA PRO A 16 37.71 4.92 -24.99
C PRO A 16 39.04 4.23 -24.73
N ASP A 17 39.17 3.51 -23.61
CA ASP A 17 40.35 2.72 -23.25
C ASP A 17 40.41 1.36 -23.99
N GLY A 18 39.44 1.09 -24.87
CA GLY A 18 39.31 -0.18 -25.59
C GLY A 18 38.60 -1.27 -24.79
N SER A 19 38.21 -1.01 -23.54
CA SER A 19 37.44 -1.97 -22.74
C SER A 19 36.01 -2.10 -23.26
N LYS A 20 35.44 -3.30 -23.08
CA LYS A 20 34.13 -3.68 -23.58
C LYS A 20 33.33 -4.35 -22.48
N VAL A 21 32.14 -3.82 -22.19
CA VAL A 21 31.19 -4.40 -21.25
C VAL A 21 30.03 -4.99 -22.06
N ILE A 22 29.75 -6.27 -21.84
CA ILE A 22 28.73 -7.04 -22.57
C ILE A 22 27.70 -7.53 -21.55
N SER A 23 26.42 -7.29 -21.83
CA SER A 23 25.35 -7.87 -21.02
C SER A 23 25.23 -9.37 -21.30
N PRO A 24 24.94 -10.21 -20.31
CA PRO A 24 24.62 -11.61 -20.56
C PRO A 24 23.33 -11.70 -21.39
N GLY A 25 23.11 -12.86 -22.03
CA GLY A 25 21.82 -13.17 -22.64
C GLY A 25 20.72 -13.09 -21.57
N THR A 26 19.94 -12.01 -21.59
CA THR A 26 19.00 -11.66 -20.52
C THR A 26 17.59 -11.78 -21.04
N VAL A 27 16.82 -12.71 -20.46
CA VAL A 27 15.40 -12.85 -20.71
C VAL A 27 14.65 -12.33 -19.49
N ILE A 28 13.78 -11.35 -19.71
CA ILE A 28 12.86 -10.86 -18.67
C ILE A 28 11.47 -11.37 -19.03
N VAL A 29 10.89 -12.18 -18.15
CA VAL A 29 9.54 -12.75 -18.33
C VAL A 29 8.57 -12.01 -17.41
N SER A 30 7.57 -11.35 -18.00
CA SER A 30 6.44 -10.77 -17.27
C SER A 30 5.22 -11.65 -17.46
N SER A 31 4.66 -12.16 -16.36
CA SER A 31 3.43 -12.96 -16.36
C SER A 31 2.22 -12.12 -15.96
N ALA A 32 1.10 -12.28 -16.65
CA ALA A 32 -0.21 -11.75 -16.27
C ALA A 32 -1.23 -12.90 -16.27
N GLY A 33 -2.12 -12.90 -15.28
CA GLY A 33 -3.16 -13.90 -15.12
C GLY A 33 -4.37 -13.30 -14.40
N GLU A 34 -5.54 -13.89 -14.62
CA GLU A 34 -6.75 -13.54 -13.89
C GLU A 34 -6.61 -13.92 -12.41
N VAL A 35 -7.05 -13.02 -11.53
CA VAL A 35 -7.18 -13.30 -10.10
C VAL A 35 -8.66 -13.52 -9.81
N SER A 36 -9.04 -14.76 -9.54
CA SER A 36 -10.43 -15.15 -9.27
C SER A 36 -10.96 -14.58 -7.95
N ASP A 37 -10.11 -14.49 -6.92
CA ASP A 37 -10.44 -13.91 -5.62
C ASP A 37 -9.22 -13.20 -5.00
N VAL A 38 -9.24 -11.87 -5.02
CA VAL A 38 -8.19 -11.01 -4.43
C VAL A 38 -8.05 -11.18 -2.92
N CYS A 39 -9.08 -11.68 -2.23
CA CYS A 39 -9.07 -11.92 -0.78
C CYS A 39 -8.38 -13.25 -0.40
N LYS A 40 -7.85 -14.00 -1.38
CA LYS A 40 -7.04 -15.21 -1.16
C LYS A 40 -5.55 -14.99 -1.44
N VAL A 41 -5.13 -13.77 -1.78
CA VAL A 41 -3.71 -13.46 -2.00
C VAL A 41 -2.90 -13.78 -0.73
N VAL A 42 -1.82 -14.53 -0.91
CA VAL A 42 -0.91 -14.94 0.15
C VAL A 42 0.12 -13.84 0.38
N SER A 43 0.37 -13.50 1.65
CA SER A 43 1.42 -12.56 2.02
C SER A 43 2.77 -13.26 2.16
N PRO A 44 3.90 -12.61 1.80
CA PRO A 44 5.23 -13.10 2.13
C PRO A 44 5.53 -13.05 3.63
N VAL A 45 4.82 -12.25 4.41
CA VAL A 45 5.14 -12.01 5.81
C VAL A 45 4.66 -13.18 6.66
N LEU A 46 5.55 -13.73 7.48
CA LEU A 46 5.25 -14.77 8.46
C LEU A 46 4.06 -14.34 9.32
N ALA A 47 3.00 -15.14 9.30
CA ALA A 47 1.78 -14.91 10.05
C ALA A 47 2.01 -15.16 11.55
N ASP A 48 1.35 -14.36 12.39
CA ASP A 48 1.35 -14.50 13.85
C ASP A 48 0.46 -15.69 14.27
N CYS A 49 0.94 -16.91 14.00
CA CYS A 49 0.28 -18.18 14.30
C CYS A 49 1.29 -19.18 14.83
N LYS A 50 1.34 -19.39 16.16
CA LYS A 50 2.33 -20.29 16.79
C LYS A 50 2.13 -21.76 16.39
N GLU A 51 0.89 -22.20 16.29
CA GLU A 51 0.52 -23.56 15.88
C GLU A 51 0.54 -23.72 14.35
N SER A 52 1.70 -23.44 13.76
CA SER A 52 1.94 -23.52 12.32
C SER A 52 3.30 -24.13 11.99
N LEU A 53 3.42 -24.62 10.76
CA LEU A 53 4.63 -25.22 10.19
C LEU A 53 5.07 -24.43 8.97
N LEU A 54 6.38 -24.43 8.73
CA LEU A 54 6.98 -23.98 7.48
C LEU A 54 7.30 -25.20 6.64
N ILE A 55 6.82 -25.21 5.40
CA ILE A 55 7.06 -26.28 4.43
C ILE A 55 7.76 -25.72 3.20
N HIS A 56 8.75 -26.44 2.71
CA HIS A 56 9.40 -26.20 1.43
C HIS A 56 8.73 -27.07 0.36
N ILE A 57 8.36 -26.47 -0.77
CA ILE A 57 7.85 -27.16 -1.95
C ILE A 57 8.83 -26.93 -3.10
N ASP A 58 9.38 -28.01 -3.63
CA ASP A 58 10.30 -27.95 -4.77
C ASP A 58 9.52 -27.72 -6.07
N PHE A 59 9.99 -26.79 -6.89
CA PHE A 59 9.49 -26.54 -8.25
C PHE A 59 10.51 -26.94 -9.33
N SER A 60 11.75 -27.26 -8.94
CA SER A 60 12.87 -27.46 -9.86
C SER A 60 13.03 -28.90 -10.33
N PHE A 61 12.73 -29.88 -9.47
CA PHE A 61 13.09 -31.29 -9.63
C PHE A 61 14.60 -31.48 -9.94
N ASP A 62 15.43 -30.56 -9.45
CA ASP A 62 16.87 -30.50 -9.67
C ASP A 62 17.61 -30.67 -8.33
N LYS A 63 18.88 -31.06 -8.41
CA LYS A 63 19.80 -30.97 -7.27
C LYS A 63 20.10 -29.50 -6.98
N GLN A 64 20.48 -29.19 -5.73
CA GLN A 64 20.88 -27.83 -5.37
C GLN A 64 22.19 -27.44 -6.05
N ARG A 65 22.17 -26.24 -6.66
CA ARG A 65 23.22 -25.73 -7.55
C ARG A 65 23.52 -24.25 -7.24
N LEU A 66 24.79 -23.85 -7.35
CA LEU A 66 25.26 -22.51 -6.93
C LEU A 66 25.79 -21.64 -8.08
N GLY A 67 25.90 -22.17 -9.29
CA GLY A 67 26.30 -21.40 -10.46
C GLY A 67 25.26 -20.33 -10.78
N GLY A 68 25.73 -19.13 -11.12
CA GLY A 68 24.89 -17.97 -11.41
C GLY A 68 24.25 -17.30 -10.19
N SER A 69 24.47 -17.82 -8.97
CA SER A 69 23.83 -17.32 -7.76
C SER A 69 24.37 -15.97 -7.28
N ALA A 70 23.57 -15.26 -6.49
CA ALA A 70 23.96 -14.07 -5.75
C ALA A 70 25.16 -14.36 -4.81
N LEU A 71 25.24 -15.56 -4.22
CA LEU A 71 26.40 -15.97 -3.43
C LEU A 71 27.67 -16.00 -4.29
N ALA A 72 27.62 -16.66 -5.46
CA ALA A 72 28.77 -16.71 -6.37
C ALA A 72 29.18 -15.29 -6.80
N GLN A 73 28.21 -14.46 -7.16
CA GLN A 73 28.44 -13.05 -7.54
C GLN A 73 29.14 -12.27 -6.41
N SER A 74 28.70 -12.41 -5.17
CA SER A 74 29.29 -11.74 -4.00
C SER A 74 30.76 -12.13 -3.75
N LEU A 75 31.17 -13.31 -4.24
CA LEU A 75 32.53 -13.83 -4.17
C LEU A 75 33.35 -13.50 -5.42
N ASN A 76 32.86 -12.63 -6.31
CA ASN A 76 33.44 -12.33 -7.62
C ASN A 76 33.63 -13.60 -8.48
N ARG A 77 32.68 -14.54 -8.39
CA ARG A 77 32.64 -15.77 -9.18
C ARG A 77 31.31 -15.86 -9.94
N VAL A 78 31.29 -16.70 -10.96
CA VAL A 78 30.05 -17.06 -11.68
C VAL A 78 29.64 -18.49 -11.33
N GLY A 79 30.60 -19.42 -11.27
CA GLY A 79 30.31 -20.86 -11.15
C GLY A 79 29.87 -21.47 -12.50
N SER A 80 29.68 -22.78 -12.54
CA SER A 80 29.41 -23.53 -13.78
C SER A 80 28.24 -24.50 -13.69
N ASP A 81 27.60 -24.60 -12.52
CA ASP A 81 26.53 -25.56 -12.24
C ASP A 81 25.28 -24.78 -11.81
N VAL A 82 24.45 -24.38 -12.78
CA VAL A 82 23.30 -23.46 -12.60
C VAL A 82 22.01 -24.27 -12.35
N PRO A 83 21.13 -23.85 -11.42
CA PRO A 83 19.81 -24.46 -11.22
C PRO A 83 18.92 -24.36 -12.46
N THR A 84 18.07 -25.37 -12.67
CA THR A 84 17.08 -25.36 -13.76
C THR A 84 15.79 -26.08 -13.36
N VAL A 85 14.73 -25.91 -14.16
CA VAL A 85 13.53 -26.74 -14.10
C VAL A 85 13.79 -27.99 -14.95
N ARG A 86 14.02 -29.14 -14.32
CA ARG A 86 14.33 -30.39 -15.04
C ARG A 86 13.11 -31.05 -15.66
N ASP A 87 11.95 -30.83 -15.08
CA ASP A 87 10.68 -31.39 -15.55
C ASP A 87 9.61 -30.29 -15.53
N ALA A 88 9.19 -29.87 -16.72
CA ALA A 88 8.16 -28.84 -16.88
C ALA A 88 6.77 -29.32 -16.46
N GLY A 89 6.48 -30.63 -16.57
CA GLY A 89 5.24 -31.23 -16.10
C GLY A 89 5.17 -31.23 -14.58
N TYR A 90 6.28 -31.56 -13.91
CA TYR A 90 6.43 -31.43 -12.46
C TYR A 90 6.24 -29.98 -12.00
N PHE A 91 6.88 -29.01 -12.66
CA PHE A 91 6.70 -27.58 -12.34
C PHE A 91 5.23 -27.15 -12.44
N ALA A 92 4.53 -27.56 -13.50
CA ALA A 92 3.12 -27.27 -13.68
C ALA A 92 2.25 -27.95 -12.58
N ALA A 93 2.57 -29.19 -12.21
CA ALA A 93 1.90 -29.89 -11.12
C ALA A 93 2.11 -29.19 -9.76
N ALA A 94 3.34 -28.76 -9.46
CA ALA A 94 3.68 -28.00 -8.26
C ALA A 94 2.93 -26.66 -8.20
N PHE A 95 2.92 -25.91 -9.31
CA PHE A 95 2.14 -24.67 -9.42
C PHE A 95 0.66 -24.91 -9.14
N ASN A 96 0.05 -25.88 -9.81
CA ASN A 96 -1.38 -26.20 -9.66
C ASN A 96 -1.71 -26.71 -8.24
N ALA A 97 -0.82 -27.47 -7.61
CA ALA A 97 -1.00 -27.91 -6.23
C ALA A 97 -0.99 -26.72 -5.27
N VAL A 98 -0.04 -25.79 -5.41
CA VAL A 98 -0.01 -24.54 -4.61
C VAL A 98 -1.27 -23.71 -4.85
N GLN A 99 -1.75 -23.59 -6.10
CA GLN A 99 -3.02 -22.91 -6.38
C GLN A 99 -4.20 -23.55 -5.63
N GLN A 100 -4.27 -24.88 -5.57
CA GLN A 100 -5.32 -25.58 -4.81
C GLN A 100 -5.22 -25.34 -3.31
N LEU A 101 -4.01 -25.27 -2.75
CA LEU A 101 -3.79 -24.95 -1.34
C LEU A 101 -4.28 -23.53 -1.00
N ILE A 102 -3.99 -22.57 -1.87
CA ILE A 102 -4.46 -21.17 -1.76
C ILE A 102 -5.98 -21.10 -1.88
N GLU A 103 -6.56 -21.78 -2.88
CA GLU A 103 -7.99 -21.78 -3.14
C GLU A 103 -8.80 -22.34 -1.96
N LYS A 104 -8.25 -23.36 -1.29
CA LYS A 104 -8.78 -23.99 -0.06
C LYS A 104 -8.45 -23.21 1.22
N ARG A 105 -7.78 -22.05 1.15
CA ARG A 105 -7.34 -21.21 2.28
C ARG A 105 -6.49 -21.97 3.31
N MET A 106 -5.65 -22.89 2.85
CA MET A 106 -4.74 -23.68 3.70
C MET A 106 -3.40 -22.98 3.98
N VAL A 107 -3.09 -21.91 3.23
CA VAL A 107 -1.83 -21.17 3.31
C VAL A 107 -2.02 -19.88 4.13
N LEU A 108 -1.20 -19.72 5.18
CA LEU A 108 -1.18 -18.53 6.03
C LEU A 108 -0.28 -17.43 5.47
N ALA A 109 0.90 -17.83 5.00
CA ALA A 109 1.92 -16.98 4.39
C ALA A 109 2.76 -17.81 3.41
N GLY A 110 3.51 -17.17 2.52
CA GLY A 110 4.41 -17.88 1.63
C GLY A 110 5.26 -16.97 0.75
N HIS A 111 6.47 -17.44 0.45
CA HIS A 111 7.48 -16.69 -0.30
C HIS A 111 8.26 -17.65 -1.22
N ASP A 112 8.60 -17.21 -2.42
CA ASP A 112 9.39 -17.98 -3.37
C ASP A 112 10.89 -17.97 -3.02
N ILE A 113 11.60 -18.95 -3.56
CA ILE A 113 13.06 -19.05 -3.51
C ILE A 113 13.61 -18.54 -4.84
N SER A 114 14.36 -17.45 -4.75
CA SER A 114 14.97 -16.79 -5.90
C SER A 114 16.39 -16.28 -5.54
N ALA A 115 16.72 -15.03 -5.82
CA ALA A 115 18.05 -14.47 -5.58
C ALA A 115 18.44 -14.56 -4.10
N GLY A 116 19.60 -15.15 -3.83
CA GLY A 116 20.10 -15.41 -2.47
C GLY A 116 19.61 -16.71 -1.83
N GLY A 117 18.67 -17.41 -2.46
CA GLY A 117 18.22 -18.74 -2.06
C GLY A 117 17.33 -18.76 -0.80
N LEU A 118 17.15 -19.97 -0.26
CA LEU A 118 16.27 -20.25 0.88
C LEU A 118 16.53 -19.33 2.09
N ILE A 119 17.78 -18.97 2.38
CA ILE A 119 18.08 -18.11 3.52
C ILE A 119 17.50 -16.70 3.38
N VAL A 120 17.55 -16.12 2.18
CA VAL A 120 16.99 -14.79 1.92
C VAL A 120 15.46 -14.85 2.01
N THR A 121 14.84 -15.87 1.40
CA THR A 121 13.40 -16.15 1.53
C THR A 121 12.95 -16.16 3.00
N LEU A 122 13.62 -16.92 3.86
CA LEU A 122 13.26 -17.04 5.27
C LEU A 122 13.46 -15.73 6.06
N LEU A 123 14.51 -14.97 5.75
CA LEU A 123 14.76 -13.66 6.34
C LEU A 123 13.69 -12.64 5.91
N GLU A 124 13.36 -12.59 4.62
CA GLU A 124 12.35 -11.68 4.05
C GLU A 124 10.95 -11.95 4.60
N MET A 125 10.61 -13.23 4.81
CA MET A 125 9.38 -13.59 5.52
C MET A 125 9.30 -13.00 6.94
N CYS A 126 10.43 -12.69 7.57
CA CYS A 126 10.49 -12.13 8.92
C CYS A 126 10.64 -10.61 8.99
N PHE A 127 11.06 -9.94 7.91
CA PHE A 127 11.49 -8.53 7.97
C PHE A 127 10.38 -7.56 8.35
N ALA A 128 9.16 -7.74 7.84
CA ALA A 128 8.07 -6.80 8.13
C ALA A 128 7.57 -6.89 9.60
N ASN A 129 7.80 -8.02 10.26
CA ASN A 129 7.41 -8.21 11.66
C ASN A 129 8.38 -7.51 12.61
N VAL A 130 7.89 -7.06 13.76
CA VAL A 130 8.70 -6.47 14.85
C VAL A 130 9.01 -7.47 15.97
N LYS A 131 8.49 -8.69 15.87
CA LYS A 131 8.66 -9.78 16.84
C LYS A 131 8.70 -11.13 16.13
N GLY A 132 9.19 -12.15 16.82
CA GLY A 132 9.22 -13.52 16.34
C GLY A 132 10.32 -13.83 15.32
N GLY A 133 10.58 -15.11 15.12
CA GLY A 133 11.59 -15.67 14.24
C GLY A 133 11.21 -17.09 13.82
N MET A 134 12.20 -17.95 13.56
CA MET A 134 11.95 -19.33 13.13
C MET A 134 12.92 -20.32 13.76
N GLU A 135 12.42 -21.50 14.08
CA GLU A 135 13.22 -22.70 14.37
C GLU A 135 13.12 -23.64 13.18
N LEU A 136 14.26 -23.93 12.55
CA LEU A 136 14.36 -24.59 11.27
C LEU A 136 15.18 -25.87 11.40
N SER A 137 14.67 -26.97 10.85
CA SER A 137 15.40 -28.21 10.62
C SER A 137 15.41 -28.50 9.14
N LEU A 138 16.58 -28.42 8.53
CA LEU A 138 16.72 -28.58 7.08
C LEU A 138 17.01 -30.02 6.67
N ASP A 139 17.01 -30.98 7.60
CA ASP A 139 17.43 -32.38 7.38
C ASP A 139 16.55 -33.12 6.34
N GLN A 140 15.29 -32.70 6.17
CA GLN A 140 14.38 -33.28 5.18
C GLN A 140 14.65 -32.81 3.74
N ILE A 141 15.45 -31.75 3.56
CA ILE A 141 15.88 -31.31 2.22
C ILE A 141 17.02 -32.21 1.73
N GLY A 142 16.96 -32.67 0.49
CA GLY A 142 18.00 -33.52 -0.10
C GLY A 142 19.39 -32.84 -0.14
N GLY A 143 20.46 -33.64 -0.13
CA GLY A 143 21.84 -33.17 -0.07
C GLY A 143 22.45 -33.24 1.34
N LYS A 144 23.72 -32.84 1.50
CA LYS A 144 24.42 -32.73 2.80
C LYS A 144 25.16 -31.39 2.98
N ASP A 145 25.19 -30.59 1.92
CA ASP A 145 25.95 -29.35 1.89
C ASP A 145 25.03 -28.20 2.30
N LEU A 146 25.22 -27.72 3.53
CA LEU A 146 24.41 -26.65 4.11
C LEU A 146 24.47 -25.35 3.29
N ILE A 147 25.62 -25.03 2.68
CA ILE A 147 25.74 -23.82 1.85
C ILE A 147 24.87 -23.96 0.61
N LYS A 148 24.87 -25.13 -0.04
CA LYS A 148 23.97 -25.39 -1.16
C LYS A 148 22.50 -25.36 -0.74
N THR A 149 22.16 -25.94 0.42
CA THR A 149 20.78 -25.91 0.92
C THR A 149 20.27 -24.49 1.16
N LEU A 150 21.14 -23.60 1.67
CA LEU A 150 20.75 -22.22 2.01
C LEU A 150 20.77 -21.26 0.82
N PHE A 151 21.75 -21.38 -0.07
CA PHE A 151 22.05 -20.36 -1.09
C PHE A 151 21.77 -20.82 -2.53
N ALA A 152 21.36 -22.07 -2.76
CA ALA A 152 20.91 -22.45 -4.08
C ALA A 152 19.63 -21.73 -4.46
N GLU A 153 19.59 -21.23 -5.68
CA GLU A 153 18.47 -20.44 -6.24
C GLU A 153 17.59 -21.34 -7.12
N ASN A 154 17.43 -22.60 -6.70
CA ASN A 154 16.51 -23.54 -7.34
C ASN A 154 15.07 -23.03 -7.17
N PRO A 155 14.25 -23.02 -8.25
CA PRO A 155 12.84 -22.66 -8.13
C PRO A 155 12.13 -23.50 -7.06
N GLY A 156 11.47 -22.81 -6.14
CA GLY A 156 10.71 -23.42 -5.05
C GLY A 156 9.96 -22.36 -4.26
N VAL A 157 9.13 -22.80 -3.32
CA VAL A 157 8.41 -21.89 -2.40
C VAL A 157 8.49 -22.41 -0.97
N VAL A 158 8.50 -21.49 -0.02
CA VAL A 158 8.27 -21.77 1.40
C VAL A 158 6.87 -21.30 1.75
N LEU A 159 6.03 -22.19 2.27
CA LEU A 159 4.69 -21.87 2.73
C LEU A 159 4.60 -22.05 4.25
N GLN A 160 3.86 -21.18 4.92
CA GLN A 160 3.41 -21.36 6.29
C GLN A 160 1.97 -21.88 6.28
N ILE A 161 1.71 -22.98 6.99
CA ILE A 161 0.39 -23.60 7.11
C ILE A 161 0.07 -23.86 8.58
N GLU A 162 -1.21 -23.85 8.96
CA GLU A 162 -1.58 -24.31 10.31
C GLU A 162 -1.17 -25.79 10.49
N SER A 163 -0.62 -26.17 11.64
CA SER A 163 -0.11 -27.53 11.87
C SER A 163 -1.20 -28.60 11.65
N LYS A 164 -2.45 -28.27 11.98
CA LYS A 164 -3.62 -29.16 11.79
C LYS A 164 -3.95 -29.46 10.32
N GLN A 165 -3.44 -28.66 9.38
CA GLN A 165 -3.69 -28.85 7.95
C GLN A 165 -2.64 -29.77 7.29
N MET A 166 -1.54 -30.08 7.98
CA MET A 166 -0.39 -30.78 7.40
C MET A 166 -0.77 -32.07 6.67
N ASP A 167 -1.59 -32.94 7.28
CA ASP A 167 -2.01 -34.21 6.67
C ASP A 167 -2.77 -34.00 5.35
N ALA A 168 -3.63 -32.99 5.29
CA ALA A 168 -4.39 -32.65 4.09
C ALA A 168 -3.48 -32.06 3.00
N VAL A 169 -2.52 -31.23 3.40
CA VAL A 169 -1.53 -30.62 2.49
C VAL A 169 -0.60 -31.69 1.91
N GLU A 170 -0.06 -32.58 2.75
CA GLU A 170 0.82 -33.67 2.32
C GLU A 170 0.10 -34.61 1.35
N LYS A 171 -1.15 -34.99 1.67
CA LYS A 171 -1.97 -35.82 0.80
C LYS A 171 -2.14 -35.17 -0.58
N LEU A 172 -2.50 -33.88 -0.62
CA LEU A 172 -2.69 -33.15 -1.88
C LEU A 172 -1.39 -33.09 -2.71
N LEU A 173 -0.26 -32.75 -2.07
CA LEU A 173 1.03 -32.67 -2.76
C LEU A 173 1.48 -34.04 -3.26
N LYS A 174 1.28 -35.10 -2.47
CA LYS A 174 1.59 -36.48 -2.87
C LYS A 174 0.75 -36.97 -4.03
N GLU A 175 -0.55 -36.69 -4.03
CA GLU A 175 -1.46 -37.01 -5.15
C GLU A 175 -1.07 -36.26 -6.43
N ALA A 176 -0.52 -35.05 -6.32
CA ALA A 176 0.04 -34.29 -7.42
C ALA A 176 1.45 -34.72 -7.85
N GLY A 177 2.09 -35.65 -7.11
CA GLY A 177 3.47 -36.08 -7.37
C GLY A 177 4.53 -35.03 -7.04
N VAL A 178 4.22 -34.09 -6.13
CA VAL A 178 5.06 -32.93 -5.79
C VAL A 178 5.81 -33.19 -4.49
N GLY A 179 7.12 -32.95 -4.49
CA GLY A 179 7.98 -33.09 -3.33
C GLY A 179 7.80 -31.94 -2.33
N CYS A 180 7.67 -32.28 -1.05
CA CYS A 180 7.65 -31.31 0.03
C CYS A 180 8.50 -31.77 1.22
N ALA A 181 8.92 -30.80 2.03
CA ALA A 181 9.67 -31.02 3.26
C ALA A 181 9.17 -30.07 4.34
N VAL A 182 8.96 -30.57 5.56
CA VAL A 182 8.72 -29.70 6.72
C VAL A 182 10.07 -29.17 7.17
N ILE A 183 10.25 -27.86 7.10
CA ILE A 183 11.55 -27.22 7.33
C ILE A 183 11.60 -26.45 8.64
N GLY A 184 10.49 -26.24 9.33
CA GLY A 184 10.51 -25.59 10.64
C GLY A 184 9.15 -25.13 11.16
N ARG A 185 9.21 -24.25 12.16
CA ARG A 185 8.08 -23.61 12.83
C ARG A 185 8.43 -22.18 13.27
N PRO A 186 7.44 -21.31 13.51
CA PRO A 186 7.69 -20.00 14.12
C PRO A 186 8.33 -20.13 15.51
N ALA A 187 9.14 -19.13 15.87
CA ALA A 187 9.78 -19.02 17.17
C ALA A 187 9.45 -17.65 17.81
N ASP A 188 9.46 -17.59 19.14
CA ASP A 188 9.21 -16.34 19.87
C ASP A 188 10.41 -15.39 19.81
N ALA A 189 11.64 -15.93 19.82
CA ALA A 189 12.86 -15.13 19.75
C ALA A 189 13.08 -14.56 18.34
N ARG A 190 13.69 -13.37 18.28
CA ARG A 190 13.94 -12.63 17.04
C ARG A 190 15.17 -13.12 16.26
N ASN A 191 15.25 -14.43 16.08
CA ASN A 191 16.37 -15.13 15.41
C ASN A 191 15.86 -16.19 14.44
N LEU A 192 16.66 -16.50 13.42
CA LEU A 192 16.55 -17.76 12.70
C LEU A 192 17.51 -18.78 13.33
N TYR A 193 16.97 -19.84 13.90
CA TYR A 193 17.74 -20.99 14.39
C TYR A 193 17.70 -22.08 13.34
N ILE A 194 18.82 -22.39 12.72
CA ILE A 194 18.93 -23.35 11.63
C ILE A 194 19.72 -24.55 12.11
N ARG A 195 19.10 -25.73 12.07
CA ARG A 195 19.73 -27.02 12.32
C ARG A 195 19.89 -27.81 11.02
N ARG A 196 21.09 -28.36 10.82
CA ARG A 196 21.35 -29.33 9.76
C ARG A 196 22.45 -30.31 10.18
N ASP A 197 22.15 -31.61 10.14
CA ASP A 197 23.12 -32.68 10.43
C ASP A 197 23.92 -32.44 11.73
N GLY A 198 23.24 -31.97 12.79
CA GLY A 198 23.84 -31.66 14.10
C GLY A 198 24.62 -30.35 14.19
N LYS A 199 24.67 -29.54 13.13
CA LYS A 199 25.19 -28.17 13.17
C LYS A 199 24.06 -27.19 13.42
N ASP A 200 24.24 -26.32 14.40
CA ASP A 200 23.30 -25.27 14.76
C ASP A 200 23.88 -23.90 14.37
N ILE A 201 23.10 -23.10 13.65
CA ILE A 201 23.40 -21.71 13.26
C ILE A 201 22.31 -20.81 13.81
N SER A 202 22.71 -19.68 14.41
CA SER A 202 21.78 -18.63 14.82
C SER A 202 22.06 -17.36 14.03
N ILE A 203 21.02 -16.79 13.41
CA ILE A 203 21.10 -15.55 12.62
C ILE A 203 20.17 -14.51 13.23
N ASP A 204 20.73 -13.36 13.58
CA ASP A 204 20.00 -12.19 14.07
C ASP A 204 19.22 -11.54 12.93
N ILE A 205 17.89 -11.60 13.01
CA ILE A 205 17.01 -11.12 11.95
C ILE A 205 17.08 -9.60 11.81
N ASP A 206 17.14 -8.87 12.92
CA ASP A 206 17.10 -7.40 12.89
C ASP A 206 18.42 -6.85 12.34
N LYS A 207 19.56 -7.44 12.73
CA LYS A 207 20.86 -7.11 12.13
C LYS A 207 20.90 -7.40 10.64
N MET A 208 20.32 -8.52 10.19
CA MET A 208 20.25 -8.83 8.76
C MET A 208 19.31 -7.88 8.01
N ARG A 209 18.20 -7.47 8.64
CA ARG A 209 17.28 -6.47 8.08
C ARG A 209 17.96 -5.11 7.90
N ASP A 210 18.75 -4.67 8.88
CA ASP A 210 19.53 -3.42 8.80
C ASP A 210 20.56 -3.47 7.65
N LEU A 211 21.20 -4.63 7.46
CA LEU A 211 22.15 -4.84 6.37
C LEU A 211 21.44 -4.87 5.00
N TRP A 212 20.33 -5.58 4.89
CA TRP A 212 19.52 -5.68 3.68
C TRP A 212 18.98 -4.30 3.25
N TYR A 213 18.49 -3.50 4.21
CA TYR A 213 17.94 -2.17 3.96
C TYR A 213 19.00 -1.09 3.66
N ARG A 214 20.27 -1.34 4.02
CA ARG A 214 21.37 -0.37 3.87
C ARG A 214 21.55 0.12 2.45
N THR A 215 21.40 -0.75 1.44
CA THR A 215 21.53 -0.37 0.03
C THR A 215 20.47 0.67 -0.36
N SER A 216 19.21 0.47 0.05
CA SER A 216 18.13 1.44 -0.18
C SER A 216 18.43 2.78 0.49
N TYR A 217 18.94 2.75 1.73
CA TYR A 217 19.38 3.97 2.43
C TYR A 217 20.48 4.74 1.68
N LEU A 218 21.50 4.04 1.19
CA LEU A 218 22.61 4.67 0.46
C LEU A 218 22.16 5.33 -0.86
N PHE A 219 21.18 4.74 -1.55
CA PHE A 219 20.57 5.38 -2.71
C PHE A 219 19.68 6.56 -2.32
N ASP A 220 18.91 6.41 -1.24
CA ASP A 220 18.01 7.45 -0.76
C ASP A 220 18.74 8.71 -0.30
N LEU A 221 19.97 8.59 0.24
CA LEU A 221 20.84 9.73 0.53
C LEU A 221 21.11 10.64 -0.68
N ARG A 222 21.03 10.09 -1.89
CA ARG A 222 21.25 10.84 -3.15
C ARG A 222 19.96 11.44 -3.72
N GLN A 223 18.81 11.06 -3.17
CA GLN A 223 17.50 11.42 -3.70
C GLN A 223 16.70 12.30 -2.73
N SER A 224 16.85 12.09 -1.42
CA SER A 224 16.14 12.82 -0.38
C SER A 224 17.00 13.96 0.15
N GLU A 225 16.36 15.08 0.48
CA GLU A 225 17.01 16.21 1.15
C GLU A 225 16.79 16.19 2.68
N ASN A 226 17.33 17.20 3.38
CA ASN A 226 17.06 17.50 4.79
C ASN A 226 17.28 16.34 5.78
N GLY A 227 18.21 15.43 5.48
CA GLY A 227 18.53 14.27 6.32
C GLY A 227 17.40 13.23 6.40
N CYS A 228 16.38 13.32 5.53
CA CYS A 228 15.23 12.40 5.55
C CYS A 228 15.64 10.94 5.34
N ALA A 229 16.64 10.66 4.51
CA ALA A 229 17.13 9.30 4.30
C ALA A 229 17.68 8.66 5.60
N GLU A 230 18.42 9.42 6.40
CA GLU A 230 18.94 8.95 7.69
C GLU A 230 17.82 8.74 8.71
N LYS A 231 16.87 9.67 8.78
CA LYS A 231 15.66 9.52 9.61
C LYS A 231 14.89 8.25 9.24
N ARG A 232 14.68 8.00 7.94
CA ARG A 232 14.03 6.78 7.45
C ARG A 232 14.79 5.52 7.85
N TYR A 233 16.11 5.50 7.64
CA TYR A 233 16.95 4.38 8.04
C TYR A 233 16.95 4.13 9.56
N GLY A 234 16.88 5.18 10.38
CA GLY A 234 16.80 5.04 11.84
C GLY A 234 15.41 4.61 12.35
N ASN A 235 14.35 4.87 11.59
CA ASN A 235 12.97 4.74 12.06
C ASN A 235 12.18 3.58 11.44
N TYR A 236 12.62 3.01 10.31
CA TYR A 236 11.84 2.01 9.56
C TYR A 236 11.41 0.76 10.38
N SER A 237 12.18 0.41 11.41
CA SER A 237 11.90 -0.72 12.32
C SER A 237 11.12 -0.33 13.58
N ARG A 238 10.94 0.97 13.86
CA ARG A 238 10.44 1.51 15.13
C ARG A 238 9.04 2.11 15.06
N LEU A 239 8.52 2.34 13.86
CA LEU A 239 7.23 3.00 13.63
C LEU A 239 6.20 2.04 13.02
N PRO A 240 5.82 0.94 13.70
CA PRO A 240 4.86 -0.02 13.15
C PRO A 240 3.46 0.59 13.03
N LEU A 241 2.71 0.15 12.03
CA LEU A 241 1.30 0.47 11.92
C LEU A 241 0.55 -0.05 13.16
N ASN A 242 -0.18 0.83 13.83
CA ASN A 242 -0.89 0.51 15.05
C ASN A 242 -2.37 0.85 14.88
N PHE A 243 -3.17 -0.16 14.53
CA PHE A 243 -4.60 0.00 14.29
C PHE A 243 -5.38 0.08 15.60
N LYS A 244 -6.36 0.99 15.63
CA LYS A 244 -7.37 1.08 16.68
C LYS A 244 -8.71 1.38 16.00
N PHE A 245 -9.62 0.43 16.09
CA PHE A 245 -10.98 0.55 15.57
C PHE A 245 -11.91 1.04 16.68
N ASN A 246 -13.04 1.65 16.30
CA ASN A 246 -14.14 1.86 17.23
C ASN A 246 -14.71 0.53 17.71
N TYR A 247 -15.15 0.47 18.97
CA TYR A 247 -15.64 -0.77 19.60
C TYR A 247 -16.91 -1.33 18.92
N ASN A 248 -17.69 -0.47 18.26
CA ASN A 248 -18.92 -0.82 17.56
C ASN A 248 -18.69 -1.15 16.06
N PHE A 249 -17.45 -1.15 15.58
CA PHE A 249 -17.13 -1.45 14.19
C PHE A 249 -17.16 -2.96 13.91
N THR A 250 -18.13 -3.40 13.12
CA THR A 250 -18.35 -4.82 12.78
C THR A 250 -17.68 -5.25 11.47
N GLY A 251 -17.21 -4.28 10.66
CA GLY A 251 -16.66 -4.55 9.33
C GLY A 251 -17.67 -5.03 8.29
N LYS A 252 -18.98 -4.99 8.59
CA LYS A 252 -20.04 -5.43 7.67
C LYS A 252 -20.68 -4.26 6.94
N THR A 253 -20.99 -4.42 5.66
CA THR A 253 -21.75 -3.44 4.86
C THR A 253 -23.13 -3.16 5.46
N ALA A 254 -23.76 -4.19 6.03
CA ALA A 254 -25.07 -4.11 6.67
C ALA A 254 -25.13 -3.13 7.85
N GLN A 255 -24.02 -2.92 8.58
CA GLN A 255 -23.95 -1.93 9.67
C GLN A 255 -24.28 -0.50 9.18
N TYR A 256 -23.95 -0.22 7.92
CA TYR A 256 -24.11 1.10 7.32
C TYR A 256 -25.27 1.16 6.31
N GLY A 257 -26.00 0.06 6.13
CA GLY A 257 -27.07 -0.05 5.13
C GLY A 257 -26.55 0.02 3.69
N LEU A 258 -25.33 -0.43 3.43
CA LEU A 258 -24.72 -0.38 2.09
C LEU A 258 -25.20 -1.56 1.25
N ASP A 259 -25.58 -1.26 0.02
CA ASP A 259 -25.90 -2.24 -1.00
C ASP A 259 -24.88 -2.10 -2.16
N PRO A 260 -23.88 -3.00 -2.25
CA PRO A 260 -22.91 -2.97 -3.35
C PRO A 260 -23.53 -3.35 -4.70
N ASP A 261 -24.77 -3.84 -4.72
CA ASP A 261 -25.53 -4.20 -5.91
C ASP A 261 -26.65 -3.22 -6.25
N ARG A 262 -26.68 -2.06 -5.59
CA ARG A 262 -27.66 -1.00 -5.88
C ARG A 262 -27.71 -0.71 -7.39
N ARG A 263 -28.92 -0.51 -7.93
CA ARG A 263 -29.13 -0.06 -9.34
C ARG A 263 -30.04 1.16 -9.44
N THR A 264 -30.68 1.55 -8.35
CA THR A 264 -31.64 2.66 -8.28
C THR A 264 -30.99 3.91 -7.69
N ALA A 265 -31.40 5.06 -8.22
CA ALA A 265 -30.99 6.38 -7.74
C ALA A 265 -31.59 6.67 -6.35
N THR A 266 -30.84 7.31 -5.46
CA THR A 266 -31.31 7.71 -4.12
C THR A 266 -31.89 9.13 -4.09
N GLY A 267 -31.60 9.94 -5.11
CA GLY A 267 -31.92 11.37 -5.15
C GLY A 267 -31.01 12.24 -4.29
N VAL A 268 -29.94 11.68 -3.71
CA VAL A 268 -28.93 12.41 -2.94
C VAL A 268 -27.70 12.60 -3.83
N LYS A 269 -27.50 13.81 -4.36
CA LYS A 269 -26.50 14.06 -5.40
C LYS A 269 -25.18 14.57 -4.85
N ALA A 270 -24.08 13.94 -5.29
CA ALA A 270 -22.73 14.44 -5.12
C ALA A 270 -22.08 14.67 -6.48
N ALA A 271 -21.20 15.66 -6.60
CA ALA A 271 -20.43 15.90 -7.81
C ALA A 271 -18.94 15.72 -7.55
N ILE A 272 -18.26 15.04 -8.48
CA ILE A 272 -16.81 15.04 -8.56
C ILE A 272 -16.40 16.14 -9.49
N ILE A 273 -15.68 17.12 -8.95
CA ILE A 273 -15.11 18.21 -9.72
C ILE A 273 -13.71 17.78 -10.16
N ARG A 274 -13.46 17.75 -11.47
CA ARG A 274 -12.17 17.34 -12.02
C ARG A 274 -11.61 18.28 -13.08
N GLU A 275 -10.30 18.31 -13.15
CA GLU A 275 -9.51 19.10 -14.10
C GLU A 275 -8.55 18.17 -14.88
N LYS A 276 -8.00 18.63 -15.99
CA LYS A 276 -6.96 17.93 -16.74
C LYS A 276 -5.81 17.56 -15.80
N GLY A 277 -5.55 16.26 -15.65
CA GLY A 277 -4.45 15.72 -14.84
C GLY A 277 -4.85 15.22 -13.46
N THR A 278 -6.09 15.45 -13.00
CA THR A 278 -6.61 14.70 -11.86
C THR A 278 -6.78 13.22 -12.24
N ASN A 279 -6.70 12.31 -11.25
CA ASN A 279 -6.67 10.87 -11.52
C ASN A 279 -7.27 9.97 -10.40
N GLY A 280 -7.90 10.57 -9.38
CA GLY A 280 -8.52 9.85 -8.27
C GLY A 280 -10.05 9.76 -8.32
N GLU A 281 -10.66 10.06 -9.46
CA GLU A 281 -12.11 10.26 -9.57
C GLU A 281 -12.89 8.96 -9.54
N ARG A 282 -12.36 7.88 -10.09
CA ARG A 282 -13.12 6.62 -10.24
C ARG A 282 -13.33 5.93 -8.90
N GLU A 283 -12.28 5.82 -8.11
CA GLU A 283 -12.35 5.27 -6.76
C GLU A 283 -13.18 6.16 -5.82
N MET A 284 -13.08 7.49 -5.96
CA MET A 284 -13.91 8.43 -5.20
C MET A 284 -15.38 8.33 -5.58
N ALA A 285 -15.68 8.21 -6.88
CA ALA A 285 -17.04 8.01 -7.38
C ALA A 285 -17.64 6.74 -6.81
N TYR A 286 -16.85 5.66 -6.79
CA TYR A 286 -17.30 4.40 -6.23
C TYR A 286 -17.54 4.49 -4.71
N ALA A 287 -16.67 5.16 -3.95
CA ALA A 287 -16.84 5.35 -2.51
C ALA A 287 -18.14 6.14 -2.17
N LEU A 288 -18.39 7.24 -2.89
CA LEU A 288 -19.62 8.03 -2.77
C LEU A 288 -20.86 7.21 -3.19
N TRP A 289 -20.76 6.51 -4.31
CA TRP A 289 -21.86 5.70 -4.84
C TRP A 289 -22.24 4.56 -3.89
N LEU A 290 -21.25 3.87 -3.32
CA LEU A 290 -21.43 2.80 -2.35
C LEU A 290 -22.06 3.33 -1.07
N ALA A 291 -21.65 4.52 -0.62
CA ALA A 291 -22.25 5.20 0.52
C ALA A 291 -23.70 5.66 0.26
N GLY A 292 -24.16 5.66 -1.00
CA GLY A 292 -25.55 5.92 -1.40
C GLY A 292 -25.76 7.23 -2.16
N PHE A 293 -24.72 7.93 -2.61
CA PHE A 293 -24.86 9.11 -3.46
C PHE A 293 -25.12 8.75 -4.93
N ASP A 294 -25.87 9.61 -5.62
CA ASP A 294 -25.92 9.65 -7.08
C ASP A 294 -24.82 10.59 -7.57
N VAL A 295 -23.75 10.00 -8.11
CA VAL A 295 -22.50 10.72 -8.40
C VAL A 295 -22.51 11.30 -9.81
N LYS A 296 -22.26 12.60 -9.92
CA LYS A 296 -22.12 13.33 -11.18
C LYS A 296 -20.65 13.63 -11.47
N ASP A 297 -20.19 13.31 -12.67
CA ASP A 297 -18.88 13.77 -13.16
C ASP A 297 -19.01 15.20 -13.70
N VAL A 298 -18.24 16.13 -13.14
CA VAL A 298 -18.29 17.56 -13.49
C VAL A 298 -16.89 18.03 -13.84
N THR A 299 -16.66 18.34 -15.11
CA THR A 299 -15.40 18.92 -15.55
C THR A 299 -15.37 20.42 -15.31
N MET A 300 -14.18 21.01 -15.18
CA MET A 300 -14.05 22.47 -15.15
C MET A 300 -14.71 23.14 -16.37
N THR A 301 -14.64 22.53 -17.56
CA THR A 301 -15.31 23.02 -18.77
C THR A 301 -16.84 23.04 -18.64
N ASP A 302 -17.45 22.11 -17.90
CA ASP A 302 -18.90 22.14 -17.64
C ASP A 302 -19.31 23.36 -16.80
N LEU A 303 -18.49 23.70 -15.80
CA LEU A 303 -18.69 24.89 -14.96
C LEU A 303 -18.45 26.18 -15.77
N GLU A 304 -17.36 26.24 -16.54
CA GLU A 304 -17.00 27.40 -17.37
C GLU A 304 -18.06 27.71 -18.45
N SER A 305 -18.57 26.66 -19.09
CA SER A 305 -19.62 26.80 -20.11
C SER A 305 -21.01 27.04 -19.53
N GLY A 306 -21.20 26.82 -18.22
CA GLY A 306 -22.49 26.92 -17.55
C GLY A 306 -23.43 25.73 -17.82
N ARG A 307 -22.89 24.60 -18.31
CA ARG A 307 -23.63 23.33 -18.41
C ARG A 307 -23.96 22.75 -17.04
N GLU A 308 -23.16 23.09 -16.04
CA GLU A 308 -23.37 22.73 -14.64
C GLU A 308 -23.30 23.98 -13.76
N THR A 309 -24.19 24.08 -12.78
CA THR A 309 -24.30 25.21 -11.83
C THR A 309 -24.17 24.79 -10.37
N LEU A 310 -24.14 23.49 -10.08
CA LEU A 310 -24.07 22.86 -8.76
C LEU A 310 -25.28 23.12 -7.85
N ASP A 311 -26.35 23.74 -8.38
CA ASP A 311 -27.51 24.15 -7.59
C ASP A 311 -28.28 22.94 -7.01
N ASP A 312 -28.29 21.80 -7.72
CA ASP A 312 -28.94 20.56 -7.29
C ASP A 312 -28.00 19.55 -6.59
N ILE A 313 -26.74 19.96 -6.35
CA ILE A 313 -25.69 19.13 -5.74
C ILE A 313 -25.56 19.46 -4.27
N SER A 314 -25.57 18.46 -3.38
CA SER A 314 -25.42 18.68 -1.93
C SER A 314 -23.97 18.47 -1.44
N MET A 315 -23.16 17.76 -2.21
CA MET A 315 -21.75 17.51 -1.87
C MET A 315 -20.87 17.64 -3.11
N ILE A 316 -19.77 18.38 -3.01
CA ILE A 316 -18.73 18.37 -4.04
C ILE A 316 -17.46 17.70 -3.52
N VAL A 317 -16.76 17.00 -4.41
CA VAL A 317 -15.46 16.41 -4.10
C VAL A 317 -14.43 16.83 -5.13
N PHE A 318 -13.34 17.43 -4.65
CA PHE A 318 -12.14 17.69 -5.42
C PHE A 318 -11.19 16.49 -5.24
N CYS A 319 -10.97 15.74 -6.31
CA CYS A 319 -10.21 14.50 -6.26
C CYS A 319 -8.70 14.72 -6.29
N GLY A 320 -7.94 13.66 -5.96
CA GLY A 320 -6.49 13.66 -6.08
C GLY A 320 -5.97 13.55 -7.51
N GLY A 321 -4.67 13.76 -7.67
CA GLY A 321 -3.95 13.65 -8.95
C GLY A 321 -2.92 14.74 -9.11
N PHE A 322 -2.67 15.16 -10.35
CA PHE A 322 -1.69 16.17 -10.72
C PHE A 322 -2.34 17.14 -11.70
N SER A 323 -3.34 17.92 -11.26
CA SER A 323 -4.01 18.89 -12.14
C SER A 323 -2.95 19.79 -12.80
N ASN A 324 -3.01 19.92 -14.13
CA ASN A 324 -2.01 20.63 -14.94
C ASN A 324 -0.55 20.15 -14.70
N SER A 325 -0.37 18.87 -14.37
CA SER A 325 0.92 18.26 -14.03
C SER A 325 1.64 18.96 -12.87
N ASP A 326 0.90 19.64 -11.99
CA ASP A 326 1.42 20.47 -10.89
C ASP A 326 2.41 21.57 -11.32
N VAL A 327 2.40 21.94 -12.60
CA VAL A 327 3.21 23.07 -13.10
C VAL A 327 2.68 24.37 -12.49
N LEU A 328 3.60 25.26 -12.10
CA LEU A 328 3.36 26.47 -11.29
C LEU A 328 3.06 26.20 -9.79
N GLY A 329 3.13 24.94 -9.37
CA GLY A 329 2.81 24.44 -8.03
C GLY A 329 1.49 23.66 -8.02
N SER A 330 1.38 22.66 -7.16
CA SER A 330 0.26 21.74 -7.16
C SER A 330 -1.08 22.47 -6.98
N ALA A 331 -2.07 22.09 -7.79
CA ALA A 331 -3.42 22.65 -7.83
C ALA A 331 -3.54 24.16 -8.15
N LYS A 332 -2.46 24.91 -8.38
CA LYS A 332 -2.55 26.36 -8.65
C LYS A 332 -3.19 26.69 -9.99
N GLY A 333 -2.89 25.91 -11.02
CA GLY A 333 -3.57 26.04 -12.32
C GLY A 333 -5.08 25.84 -12.19
N TRP A 334 -5.48 24.81 -11.43
CA TRP A 334 -6.86 24.50 -11.14
C TRP A 334 -7.55 25.58 -10.28
N ALA A 335 -6.87 26.10 -9.26
CA ALA A 335 -7.35 27.25 -8.48
C ALA A 335 -7.53 28.48 -9.37
N GLY A 336 -6.59 28.73 -10.29
CA GLY A 336 -6.66 29.81 -11.27
C GLY A 336 -7.91 29.73 -12.16
N ALA A 337 -8.33 28.52 -12.54
CA ALA A 337 -9.56 28.33 -13.31
C ALA A 337 -10.79 28.86 -12.54
N PHE A 338 -10.88 28.60 -11.23
CA PHE A 338 -11.93 29.16 -10.36
C PHE A 338 -11.78 30.66 -10.11
N ILE A 339 -10.55 31.15 -9.88
CA ILE A 339 -10.33 32.55 -9.49
C ILE A 339 -10.56 33.52 -10.65
N PHE A 340 -10.10 33.16 -11.85
CA PHE A 340 -10.04 34.06 -13.00
C PHE A 340 -11.23 33.91 -13.96
N ASN A 341 -11.99 32.83 -13.89
CA ASN A 341 -13.24 32.70 -14.65
C ASN A 341 -14.45 33.06 -13.78
N GLN A 342 -15.06 34.21 -14.07
CA GLN A 342 -16.17 34.77 -13.29
C GLN A 342 -17.33 33.77 -13.07
N ARG A 343 -17.71 32.99 -14.09
CA ARG A 343 -18.83 32.05 -13.97
C ARG A 343 -18.51 30.91 -13.01
N THR A 344 -17.32 30.32 -13.13
CA THR A 344 -16.91 29.23 -12.21
C THR A 344 -16.79 29.73 -10.78
N LYS A 345 -16.28 30.95 -10.60
CA LYS A 345 -16.19 31.62 -9.30
C LYS A 345 -17.57 31.77 -8.66
N GLU A 346 -18.51 32.39 -9.38
CA GLU A 346 -19.86 32.62 -8.89
C GLU A 346 -20.59 31.30 -8.57
N THR A 347 -20.40 30.27 -9.39
CA THR A 347 -20.93 28.92 -9.12
C THR A 347 -20.37 28.34 -7.82
N LEU A 348 -19.05 28.45 -7.61
CA LEU A 348 -18.42 27.97 -6.38
C LEU A 348 -18.85 28.78 -5.16
N ASP A 349 -18.87 30.11 -5.27
CA ASP A 349 -19.29 31.02 -4.19
C ASP A 349 -20.74 30.74 -3.77
N ARG A 350 -21.66 30.53 -4.73
CA ARG A 350 -23.05 30.12 -4.44
C ARG A 350 -23.11 28.78 -3.71
N PHE A 351 -22.29 27.81 -4.11
CA PHE A 351 -22.24 26.50 -3.48
C PHE A 351 -21.80 26.60 -2.00
N TYR A 352 -20.75 27.36 -1.70
CA TYR A 352 -20.24 27.52 -0.33
C TYR A 352 -21.08 28.46 0.55
N ALA A 353 -21.86 29.36 -0.05
CA ALA A 353 -22.80 30.21 0.68
C ALA A 353 -24.00 29.44 1.25
N ARG A 354 -24.32 28.28 0.67
CA ARG A 354 -25.38 27.39 1.15
C ARG A 354 -24.98 26.69 2.44
N LYS A 355 -25.95 26.49 3.34
CA LYS A 355 -25.75 25.83 4.65
C LYS A 355 -26.01 24.33 4.61
N ASP A 356 -26.64 23.85 3.55
CA ASP A 356 -27.00 22.46 3.27
C ASP A 356 -25.98 21.74 2.36
N THR A 357 -24.76 22.28 2.23
CA THR A 357 -23.70 21.73 1.40
C THR A 357 -22.50 21.21 2.19
N LEU A 358 -21.87 20.16 1.65
CA LEU A 358 -20.60 19.59 2.09
C LEU A 358 -19.54 19.71 0.99
N SER A 359 -18.27 19.74 1.36
CA SER A 359 -17.19 19.50 0.41
C SER A 359 -16.03 18.69 0.98
N LEU A 360 -15.39 17.92 0.11
CA LEU A 360 -14.19 17.15 0.41
C LEU A 360 -13.10 17.42 -0.62
N GLY A 361 -11.88 17.69 -0.16
CA GLY A 361 -10.69 17.78 -0.99
C GLY A 361 -9.68 16.74 -0.54
N VAL A 362 -9.30 15.84 -1.44
CA VAL A 362 -8.31 14.80 -1.16
C VAL A 362 -7.05 15.02 -2.00
N CYS A 363 -5.88 15.02 -1.36
CA CYS A 363 -4.58 15.21 -2.00
C CYS A 363 -4.52 16.49 -2.87
N ASN A 364 -4.61 16.39 -4.20
CA ASN A 364 -4.68 17.55 -5.08
C ASN A 364 -5.91 18.44 -4.84
N GLY A 365 -7.05 17.83 -4.50
CA GLY A 365 -8.22 18.58 -4.06
C GLY A 365 -8.04 19.25 -2.70
N CYS A 366 -7.25 18.68 -1.79
CA CYS A 366 -6.88 19.35 -0.54
C CYS A 366 -6.06 20.60 -0.84
N GLN A 367 -5.04 20.48 -1.70
CA GLN A 367 -4.23 21.62 -2.15
C GLN A 367 -5.08 22.72 -2.77
N LEU A 368 -6.03 22.35 -3.64
CA LEU A 368 -6.98 23.29 -4.23
C LEU A 368 -7.81 24.03 -3.16
N MET A 369 -8.40 23.30 -2.22
CA MET A 369 -9.25 23.92 -1.18
C MET A 369 -8.46 24.87 -0.27
N ILE A 370 -7.20 24.53 0.02
CA ILE A 370 -6.29 25.40 0.78
C ILE A 370 -5.92 26.65 -0.03
N GLU A 371 -5.57 26.49 -1.31
CA GLU A 371 -5.21 27.60 -2.21
C GLU A 371 -6.38 28.56 -2.41
N LEU A 372 -7.60 28.04 -2.56
CA LEU A 372 -8.82 28.84 -2.67
C LEU A 372 -9.29 29.43 -1.32
N GLY A 373 -8.66 29.07 -0.20
CA GLY A 373 -9.00 29.58 1.12
C GLY A 373 -10.36 29.12 1.66
N LEU A 374 -10.83 27.94 1.22
CA LEU A 374 -12.20 27.44 1.48
C LEU A 374 -12.39 26.84 2.88
N ILE A 375 -11.30 26.49 3.57
CA ILE A 375 -11.36 25.83 4.89
C ILE A 375 -11.44 26.85 6.05
N ASN A 376 -10.54 27.84 6.06
CA ASN A 376 -10.50 28.87 7.10
C ASN A 376 -10.57 30.27 6.46
N PRO A 377 -11.72 30.67 5.90
CA PRO A 377 -11.85 31.95 5.20
C PRO A 377 -11.57 33.15 6.12
N ASP A 378 -11.92 33.05 7.40
CA ASP A 378 -11.76 34.14 8.39
C ASP A 378 -10.33 34.31 8.93
N HIS A 379 -9.41 33.42 8.56
CA HIS A 379 -8.01 33.53 8.96
C HIS A 379 -7.30 34.64 8.15
N GLY A 380 -6.75 35.63 8.87
CA GLY A 380 -6.02 36.75 8.28
C GLY A 380 -4.74 36.32 7.55
N LYS A 381 -4.01 35.33 8.09
CA LYS A 381 -2.92 34.63 7.39
C LYS A 381 -3.44 33.30 6.87
N LYS A 382 -3.28 33.05 5.57
CA LYS A 382 -3.74 31.82 4.92
C LYS A 382 -2.78 30.65 5.17
N SER A 383 -3.36 29.47 5.43
CA SER A 383 -2.64 28.20 5.39
C SER A 383 -2.11 27.92 3.98
N ARG A 384 -1.04 27.14 3.87
CA ARG A 384 -0.43 26.78 2.58
C ARG A 384 -0.07 25.30 2.54
N MET A 385 -0.06 24.76 1.33
CA MET A 385 0.56 23.46 1.04
C MET A 385 1.95 23.71 0.47
N LEU A 386 2.98 23.10 1.07
CA LEU A 386 4.37 23.22 0.67
C LEU A 386 4.92 21.88 0.17
N LEU A 387 6.08 21.93 -0.48
CA LEU A 387 6.89 20.74 -0.76
C LEU A 387 7.12 19.94 0.52
N ASN A 388 7.07 18.61 0.40
CA ASN A 388 7.44 17.71 1.47
C ASN A 388 8.89 18.02 1.92
N GLU A 389 9.18 17.86 3.21
CA GLU A 389 10.55 18.04 3.72
C GLU A 389 11.58 17.11 3.07
N SER A 390 11.18 15.97 2.53
CA SER A 390 12.07 15.07 1.80
C SER A 390 12.47 15.58 0.40
N HIS A 391 11.78 16.61 -0.13
CA HIS A 391 11.86 17.06 -1.52
C HIS A 391 11.58 15.95 -2.55
N LYS A 392 10.88 14.90 -2.11
CA LYS A 392 10.47 13.76 -2.95
C LYS A 392 8.96 13.60 -2.93
N PHE A 393 8.48 12.98 -4.01
CA PHE A 393 7.16 12.36 -3.99
C PHE A 393 7.17 11.17 -3.02
N GLU A 394 6.27 11.20 -2.04
CA GLU A 394 6.09 10.14 -1.07
C GLU A 394 4.85 9.33 -1.41
N SER A 395 5.04 8.03 -1.66
CA SER A 395 3.99 7.04 -1.92
C SER A 395 4.10 5.92 -0.90
N ALA A 396 3.18 5.88 0.07
CA ALA A 396 3.27 4.93 1.18
C ALA A 396 1.89 4.64 1.80
N PHE A 397 1.79 3.50 2.47
CA PHE A 397 0.67 3.18 3.35
C PHE A 397 1.08 3.46 4.80
N LEU A 398 0.48 4.47 5.42
CA LEU A 398 0.91 5.01 6.72
C LEU A 398 -0.25 5.03 7.72
N GLY A 399 0.10 5.10 9.01
CA GLY A 399 -0.89 5.22 10.08
C GLY A 399 -1.40 6.64 10.22
N VAL A 400 -2.72 6.83 10.22
CA VAL A 400 -3.43 8.09 10.47
C VAL A 400 -4.29 7.96 11.72
N SER A 401 -4.14 8.91 12.63
CA SER A 401 -4.94 9.05 13.84
C SER A 401 -6.04 10.09 13.63
N ILE A 402 -7.27 9.77 14.02
CA ILE A 402 -8.42 10.69 13.97
C ILE A 402 -8.62 11.25 15.38
N PRO A 403 -8.20 12.49 15.68
CA PRO A 403 -8.44 13.11 16.99
C PRO A 403 -9.93 13.45 17.17
N GLN A 404 -10.30 13.89 18.37
CA GLN A 404 -11.60 14.51 18.59
C GLN A 404 -11.73 15.73 17.67
N ASN A 405 -12.83 15.80 16.93
CA ASN A 405 -13.06 16.83 15.93
C ASN A 405 -14.56 17.07 15.75
N GLU A 406 -14.90 18.21 15.13
CA GLU A 406 -16.28 18.62 14.88
C GLU A 406 -16.68 18.49 13.40
N SER A 407 -15.97 17.69 12.60
CA SER A 407 -16.33 17.45 11.21
C SER A 407 -17.51 16.50 11.09
N ILE A 408 -18.45 16.82 10.21
CA ILE A 408 -19.58 15.95 9.89
C ILE A 408 -19.12 14.58 9.40
N MET A 409 -18.08 14.53 8.57
CA MET A 409 -17.58 13.27 8.00
C MET A 409 -16.80 12.45 9.03
N PHE A 410 -15.95 13.08 9.85
CA PHE A 410 -14.94 12.37 10.64
C PHE A 410 -15.21 12.31 12.14
N LYS A 411 -16.21 13.01 12.66
CA LYS A 411 -16.49 13.05 14.11
C LYS A 411 -16.75 11.67 14.71
N SER A 412 -17.49 10.79 14.03
CA SER A 412 -17.76 9.44 14.53
C SER A 412 -16.53 8.52 14.52
N LEU A 413 -15.50 8.85 13.74
CA LEU A 413 -14.23 8.13 13.67
C LEU A 413 -13.22 8.60 14.75
N SER A 414 -13.58 9.57 15.58
CA SER A 414 -12.70 10.10 16.62
C SER A 414 -12.16 9.00 17.54
N GLY A 415 -10.84 9.01 17.77
CA GLY A 415 -10.14 7.99 18.55
C GLY A 415 -9.66 6.78 17.75
N CYS A 416 -10.02 6.67 16.47
CA CYS A 416 -9.50 5.63 15.58
C CYS A 416 -8.05 5.89 15.18
N ARG A 417 -7.31 4.81 14.94
CA ARG A 417 -6.02 4.80 14.24
C ARG A 417 -6.12 3.80 13.10
N LEU A 418 -5.99 4.29 11.88
CA LEU A 418 -6.27 3.53 10.66
C LEU A 418 -5.10 3.67 9.70
N GLY A 419 -4.94 2.73 8.77
CA GLY A 419 -3.99 2.89 7.68
C GLY A 419 -4.62 3.62 6.49
N ALA A 420 -3.87 4.52 5.85
CA ALA A 420 -4.28 5.21 4.63
C ALA A 420 -3.12 5.35 3.65
N TRP A 421 -3.45 5.41 2.35
CA TRP A 421 -2.48 5.71 1.30
C TRP A 421 -2.17 7.20 1.27
N VAL A 422 -0.89 7.53 1.14
CA VAL A 422 -0.40 8.87 0.78
C VAL A 422 0.33 8.79 -0.54
N ALA A 423 0.19 9.81 -1.38
CA ALA A 423 0.79 9.88 -2.71
C ALA A 423 0.92 11.36 -3.13
N HIS A 424 1.93 12.07 -2.61
CA HIS A 424 2.10 13.50 -2.88
C HIS A 424 3.57 13.97 -2.78
N GLY A 425 3.92 15.02 -3.54
CA GLY A 425 5.18 15.76 -3.41
C GLY A 425 5.05 17.11 -2.69
N GLU A 426 3.84 17.69 -2.68
CA GLU A 426 3.52 19.00 -2.08
C GLU A 426 2.42 18.87 -1.01
N GLY A 427 2.61 17.98 -0.04
CA GLY A 427 1.59 17.65 0.96
C GLY A 427 1.78 18.31 2.32
N ARG A 428 2.77 19.18 2.50
CA ARG A 428 3.11 19.73 3.80
C ARG A 428 2.16 20.87 4.18
N PHE A 429 1.35 20.68 5.21
CA PHE A 429 0.57 21.77 5.81
C PHE A 429 1.51 22.75 6.51
N SER A 430 1.48 24.01 6.06
CA SER A 430 2.06 25.16 6.75
C SER A 430 0.93 26.01 7.34
N LEU A 431 0.87 26.04 8.66
CA LEU A 431 -0.23 26.58 9.45
C LEU A 431 0.26 27.79 10.28
N PRO A 432 -0.09 29.03 9.90
CA PRO A 432 0.46 30.24 10.53
C PRO A 432 -0.04 30.55 11.96
N TYR A 433 -0.97 29.76 12.49
CA TYR A 433 -1.53 29.91 13.84
C TYR A 433 -1.27 28.67 14.70
N ALA A 434 -1.55 28.79 16.00
CA ALA A 434 -1.52 27.67 16.93
C ALA A 434 -2.56 26.60 16.55
N GLU A 435 -2.31 25.33 16.92
CA GLU A 435 -3.14 24.19 16.51
C GLU A 435 -4.63 24.36 16.87
N GLU A 436 -4.93 24.96 18.02
CA GLU A 436 -6.29 25.13 18.56
C GLU A 436 -7.17 26.04 17.70
N ARG A 437 -6.55 26.78 16.77
CA ARG A 437 -7.25 27.61 15.78
C ARG A 437 -7.75 26.80 14.58
N TYR A 438 -7.46 25.51 14.51
CA TYR A 438 -7.83 24.63 13.42
C TYR A 438 -8.68 23.46 13.91
N ASN A 439 -9.73 23.12 13.14
CA ASN A 439 -10.47 21.88 13.33
C ASN A 439 -9.69 20.73 12.70
N VAL A 440 -8.72 20.17 13.43
CA VAL A 440 -7.87 19.08 12.94
C VAL A 440 -8.65 17.77 12.93
N ILE A 441 -8.81 17.16 11.75
CA ILE A 441 -9.59 15.91 11.58
C ILE A 441 -8.72 14.67 11.40
N ALA A 442 -7.45 14.84 11.04
CA ALA A 442 -6.52 13.73 10.89
C ALA A 442 -5.08 14.18 11.19
N LYS A 443 -4.31 13.29 11.82
CA LYS A 443 -2.88 13.44 12.03
C LYS A 443 -2.13 12.19 11.61
N TYR A 444 -0.89 12.34 11.14
CA TYR A 444 0.03 11.21 11.03
C TYR A 444 0.26 10.64 12.44
N THR A 445 0.20 9.31 12.57
CA THR A 445 0.19 8.64 13.89
C THR A 445 1.50 8.84 14.64
N TYR A 446 2.61 8.91 13.92
CA TYR A 446 3.90 9.31 14.45
C TYR A 446 4.35 10.59 13.74
N GLY A 447 5.01 11.49 14.47
CA GLY A 447 5.48 12.76 13.92
C GLY A 447 6.81 12.67 13.17
N ASP A 448 7.56 11.59 13.35
CA ASP A 448 8.84 11.38 12.69
C ASP A 448 8.69 10.86 11.26
N TYR A 449 9.61 11.28 10.39
CA TYR A 449 9.73 10.72 9.05
C TYR A 449 10.21 9.26 9.11
N PRO A 450 9.64 8.33 8.31
CA PRO A 450 8.72 8.56 7.19
C PRO A 450 7.23 8.44 7.53
N ALA A 451 6.87 8.25 8.81
CA ALA A 451 5.47 8.08 9.21
C ALA A 451 4.67 9.40 9.12
N ASN A 452 5.32 10.53 9.40
CA ASN A 452 4.95 11.84 8.86
C ASN A 452 5.78 12.05 7.57
N PRO A 453 5.18 11.87 6.38
CA PRO A 453 5.92 11.84 5.12
C PRO A 453 6.33 13.23 4.62
N ASN A 454 5.72 14.31 5.14
CA ASN A 454 5.85 15.65 4.57
C ASN A 454 6.35 16.73 5.54
N GLY A 455 6.37 16.46 6.85
CA GLY A 455 6.80 17.42 7.86
C GLY A 455 5.75 18.50 8.15
N SER A 456 4.46 18.16 8.00
CA SER A 456 3.35 19.08 8.30
C SER A 456 3.36 19.56 9.74
N ASP A 457 3.00 20.84 9.93
CA ASP A 457 2.82 21.42 11.26
C ASP A 457 1.84 20.59 12.11
N TYR A 458 2.18 20.37 13.38
CA TYR A 458 1.42 19.56 14.34
C TYR A 458 1.10 18.12 13.89
N ASN A 459 1.84 17.61 12.89
CA ASN A 459 1.61 16.33 12.22
C ASN A 459 0.24 16.23 11.52
N VAL A 460 -0.34 17.38 11.15
CA VAL A 460 -1.65 17.44 10.49
C VAL A 460 -1.61 16.68 9.16
N ALA A 461 -2.62 15.85 8.96
CA ALA A 461 -2.89 15.16 7.71
C ALA A 461 -4.22 15.61 7.07
N GLY A 462 -5.07 16.31 7.83
CA GLY A 462 -6.27 16.95 7.30
C GLY A 462 -6.93 17.89 8.31
N ILE A 463 -7.64 18.87 7.80
CA ILE A 463 -8.39 19.89 8.55
C ILE A 463 -9.79 20.07 7.98
N ALA A 464 -10.70 20.56 8.81
CA ALA A 464 -12.05 20.95 8.42
C ALA A 464 -12.33 22.44 8.66
N SER A 465 -13.39 22.95 8.04
CA SER A 465 -13.95 24.26 8.34
C SER A 465 -14.45 24.33 9.78
N ALA A 466 -14.62 25.56 10.28
CA ALA A 466 -15.08 25.79 11.66
C ALA A 466 -16.45 25.17 11.95
N ASP A 467 -17.33 25.11 10.93
CA ASP A 467 -18.64 24.47 11.00
C ASP A 467 -18.61 22.97 10.64
N GLY A 468 -17.43 22.41 10.34
CA GLY A 468 -17.23 20.98 10.10
C GLY A 468 -17.70 20.45 8.75
N ARG A 469 -18.25 21.29 7.86
CA ARG A 469 -18.86 20.89 6.55
C ARG A 469 -17.86 20.67 5.42
N HIS A 470 -16.73 21.34 5.47
CA HIS A 470 -15.74 21.35 4.39
C HIS A 470 -14.44 20.73 4.89
N VAL A 471 -13.98 19.66 4.25
CA VAL A 471 -12.80 18.88 4.69
C VAL A 471 -11.72 18.91 3.62
N ALA A 472 -10.49 19.21 4.02
CA ALA A 472 -9.30 19.07 3.18
C ALA A 472 -8.30 18.11 3.84
N MET A 473 -7.92 17.04 3.15
CA MET A 473 -6.99 16.04 3.67
C MET A 473 -6.02 15.50 2.62
N MET A 474 -4.79 15.19 3.04
CA MET A 474 -3.76 14.63 2.16
C MET A 474 -3.85 13.11 1.95
N PRO A 475 -4.12 12.28 2.98
CA PRO A 475 -4.31 10.84 2.78
C PRO A 475 -5.56 10.53 1.94
N HIS A 476 -5.57 9.37 1.29
CA HIS A 476 -6.64 8.90 0.41
C HIS A 476 -7.53 7.84 1.08
N PRO A 477 -8.58 8.21 1.84
CA PRO A 477 -9.51 7.24 2.45
C PRO A 477 -10.31 6.45 1.41
N GLU A 478 -10.61 7.05 0.25
CA GLU A 478 -11.32 6.42 -0.87
C GLU A 478 -10.54 5.26 -1.50
N ARG A 479 -9.21 5.26 -1.36
CA ARG A 479 -8.32 4.18 -1.81
C ARG A 479 -8.17 3.05 -0.79
N ALA A 480 -8.90 3.09 0.31
CA ALA A 480 -8.77 2.15 1.41
C ALA A 480 -10.12 1.79 2.05
N ILE A 481 -11.24 1.91 1.35
CA ILE A 481 -12.59 1.58 1.86
C ILE A 481 -12.81 0.07 2.08
N PHE A 482 -11.81 -0.73 1.72
CA PHE A 482 -11.86 -2.16 1.56
C PHE A 482 -10.55 -2.82 2.03
N PRO A 483 -10.58 -3.88 2.88
CA PRO A 483 -9.37 -4.47 3.45
C PRO A 483 -8.26 -4.86 2.46
N TRP A 484 -8.61 -5.37 1.28
CA TRP A 484 -7.68 -5.81 0.23
C TRP A 484 -7.08 -4.65 -0.57
N GLN A 485 -7.61 -3.43 -0.39
CA GLN A 485 -6.97 -2.21 -0.89
C GLN A 485 -5.89 -1.68 0.07
N CYS A 486 -5.90 -2.10 1.35
CA CYS A 486 -4.95 -1.62 2.34
C CYS A 486 -3.57 -2.27 2.13
N GLY A 487 -2.50 -1.47 2.25
CA GLY A 487 -1.12 -2.00 2.24
C GLY A 487 -0.83 -2.95 3.41
N PHE A 488 -1.58 -2.81 4.51
CA PHE A 488 -1.68 -3.77 5.60
C PHE A 488 -3.05 -3.66 6.27
N TYR A 489 -3.64 -4.81 6.61
CA TYR A 489 -4.86 -4.89 7.40
C TYR A 489 -4.71 -6.00 8.46
N PRO A 490 -5.23 -5.83 9.69
CA PRO A 490 -5.09 -6.83 10.75
C PRO A 490 -5.59 -8.22 10.33
N VAL A 491 -4.81 -9.24 10.64
CA VAL A 491 -5.03 -10.63 10.17
C VAL A 491 -6.37 -11.18 10.67
N ASP A 492 -6.71 -10.91 11.93
CA ASP A 492 -7.96 -11.27 12.59
C ASP A 492 -9.19 -10.56 12.01
N ARG A 493 -8.97 -9.54 11.17
CA ARG A 493 -10.03 -8.76 10.50
C ARG A 493 -10.08 -8.94 8.99
N LYS A 494 -9.30 -9.84 8.40
CA LYS A 494 -9.31 -10.09 6.93
C LYS A 494 -10.70 -10.44 6.36
N GLY A 495 -11.65 -10.89 7.19
CA GLY A 495 -13.04 -11.18 6.80
C GLY A 495 -14.00 -9.98 6.84
N ASP A 496 -13.51 -8.78 7.16
CA ASP A 496 -14.26 -7.54 7.03
C ASP A 496 -14.62 -7.30 5.54
N GLN A 497 -15.81 -6.78 5.28
CA GLN A 497 -16.29 -6.43 3.94
C GLN A 497 -15.91 -5.01 3.56
N VAL A 498 -15.74 -4.13 4.54
CA VAL A 498 -15.37 -2.72 4.40
C VAL A 498 -14.43 -2.32 5.54
N THR A 499 -13.63 -1.29 5.35
CA THR A 499 -12.85 -0.66 6.43
C THR A 499 -13.67 0.47 7.07
N PRO A 500 -13.22 1.04 8.21
CA PRO A 500 -13.90 2.18 8.82
C PRO A 500 -13.94 3.44 7.94
N TRP A 501 -13.09 3.56 6.91
CA TRP A 501 -13.06 4.74 6.05
C TRP A 501 -14.39 4.98 5.31
N ILE A 502 -15.17 3.92 5.06
CA ILE A 502 -16.50 4.06 4.42
C ILE A 502 -17.47 4.90 5.27
N GLU A 503 -17.30 4.90 6.59
CA GLU A 503 -18.18 5.60 7.52
C GLU A 503 -18.19 7.10 7.28
N ALA A 504 -17.06 7.69 6.87
CA ALA A 504 -16.98 9.12 6.57
C ALA A 504 -17.91 9.53 5.41
N PHE A 505 -18.00 8.70 4.38
CA PHE A 505 -18.91 8.93 3.24
C PHE A 505 -20.37 8.67 3.63
N VAL A 506 -20.63 7.68 4.48
CA VAL A 506 -21.97 7.40 5.01
C VAL A 506 -22.46 8.55 5.89
N ASN A 507 -21.59 9.12 6.71
CA ASN A 507 -21.90 10.30 7.53
C ASN A 507 -22.26 11.50 6.66
N ALA A 508 -21.51 11.74 5.58
CA ALA A 508 -21.84 12.78 4.61
C ALA A 508 -23.26 12.59 4.03
N ARG A 509 -23.60 11.37 3.58
CA ARG A 509 -24.95 11.08 3.05
C ARG A 509 -26.03 11.34 4.10
N LYS A 510 -25.87 10.77 5.30
CA LYS A 510 -26.86 10.90 6.38
C LYS A 510 -27.09 12.37 6.77
N TRP A 511 -26.04 13.18 6.78
CA TRP A 511 -26.16 14.59 7.05
C TRP A 511 -26.96 15.30 5.95
N VAL A 512 -26.63 15.06 4.67
CA VAL A 512 -27.38 15.65 3.55
C VAL A 512 -28.86 15.28 3.59
N GLU A 513 -29.18 14.03 3.90
CA GLU A 513 -30.57 13.58 4.05
C GLU A 513 -31.30 14.29 5.19
N SER A 514 -30.60 14.66 6.27
CA SER A 514 -31.19 15.41 7.39
C SER A 514 -31.38 16.90 7.11
N GLN A 515 -30.82 17.43 6.01
CA GLN A 515 -31.04 18.83 5.59
C GLN A 515 -32.26 18.98 4.66
N LYS A 516 -32.83 17.86 4.18
CA LYS A 516 -34.08 17.83 3.40
C LYS A 516 -35.27 17.73 4.34
#